data_AF-A0A849D3G8-F1
#
_entry.id   AF-A0A849D3G8-F1
#
_cell.length_a   1.000
_cell.length_b   1.000
_cell.length_c   1.000
_cell.angle_alpha   90.00
_cell.angle_beta   90.00
_cell.angle_gamma   90.00
#
_symmetry.space_group_name_H-M   'P 1'
#
loop_
_entity.id
_entity.type
_entity.pdbx_description
1 polymer ?
#
loop_
_entity_poly.entity_id
_entity_poly.type
_entity_poly.pdbx_seq_one_letter_code
_entity_poly.pdbx_strand_id
1 'polypeptide(L)'
;GVISPTAALSSMPYTPDASMAFLRKLYNQKDSLIGPYGPYDAYSTGNNWYVPRYLAIDQGPIPVMIENHRTGMLWELFMTNSEVRLGLEKLGFTFTP
;
A
#
# COMPACT_ATOMS: atom_id res chain seq x y z
N GLY A 1 2.64 12.75 -15.08
CA GLY A 1 3.35 13.78 -14.31
C GLY A 1 2.88 13.92 -12.86
N VAL A 2 1.98 13.05 -12.38
CA VAL A 2 1.50 13.01 -10.99
C VAL A 2 1.93 11.67 -10.40
N ILE A 3 2.35 11.67 -9.15
CA ILE A 3 2.79 10.51 -8.38
C ILE A 3 1.87 10.38 -7.18
N SER A 4 1.31 9.18 -6.99
CA SER A 4 0.50 8.83 -5.82
C SER A 4 1.28 7.86 -4.93
N PRO A 5 1.58 8.24 -3.66
CA PRO A 5 2.40 7.41 -2.77
C PRO A 5 1.86 5.99 -2.55
N THR A 6 0.54 5.82 -2.51
CA THR A 6 -0.11 4.51 -2.34
C THR A 6 0.36 3.47 -3.37
N ALA A 7 0.62 3.86 -4.62
CA ALA A 7 1.05 2.93 -5.66
C ALA A 7 2.34 2.20 -5.30
N ALA A 8 3.36 2.93 -4.85
CA ALA A 8 4.63 2.34 -4.46
C ALA A 8 4.55 1.69 -3.07
N LEU A 9 3.94 2.35 -2.09
CA LEU A 9 3.94 1.89 -0.71
C LEU A 9 3.07 0.65 -0.51
N SER A 10 1.93 0.54 -1.21
CA SER A 10 1.07 -0.65 -1.15
C SER A 10 1.59 -1.82 -1.98
N SER A 11 2.64 -1.60 -2.78
CA SER A 11 3.35 -2.66 -3.50
C SER A 11 4.49 -3.27 -2.68
N MET A 12 4.62 -2.92 -1.39
CA MET A 12 5.70 -3.42 -0.51
C MET A 12 5.87 -4.95 -0.53
N PRO A 13 4.81 -5.78 -0.51
CA PRO A 13 4.99 -7.23 -0.54
C PRO A 13 5.57 -7.76 -1.85
N TYR A 14 5.48 -7.00 -2.94
CA TYR A 14 5.90 -7.43 -4.28
C TYR A 14 7.26 -6.86 -4.68
N THR A 15 7.52 -5.59 -4.34
CA THR A 15 8.75 -4.88 -4.69
C THR A 15 9.37 -4.19 -3.47
N PRO A 16 9.72 -4.94 -2.41
CA PRO A 16 10.04 -4.36 -1.10
C PRO A 16 11.19 -3.36 -1.15
N ASP A 17 12.28 -3.68 -1.86
CA ASP A 17 13.45 -2.80 -1.93
C ASP A 17 13.14 -1.46 -2.63
N ALA A 18 12.43 -1.52 -3.76
CA ALA A 18 12.04 -0.32 -4.52
C ALA A 18 11.00 0.52 -3.76
N SER A 19 10.00 -0.12 -3.16
CA SER A 19 8.98 0.53 -2.34
C SER A 19 9.59 1.19 -1.10
N MET A 20 10.54 0.52 -0.44
CA MET A 20 11.28 1.05 0.70
C MET A 20 12.18 2.23 0.29
N ALA A 21 12.87 2.15 -0.85
CA ALA A 21 13.65 3.26 -1.38
C ALA A 21 12.77 4.50 -1.64
N PHE A 22 11.57 4.31 -2.20
CA PHE A 22 10.60 5.38 -2.38
C PHE A 22 10.10 5.94 -1.05
N LEU A 23 9.75 5.10 -0.07
CA LEU A 23 9.33 5.52 1.27
C LEU A 23 10.40 6.42 1.92
N ARG A 24 11.66 5.97 1.93
CA ARG A 24 12.78 6.74 2.50
C ARG A 24 12.96 8.07 1.79
N LYS A 25 12.87 8.09 0.46
CA LYS A 25 12.94 9.34 -0.31
C LYS A 25 11.81 10.29 0.06
N LEU A 26 10.58 9.78 0.18
CA LEU A 26 9.40 10.57 0.48
C LEU A 26 9.51 11.21 1.88
N TYR A 27 9.88 10.44 2.90
CA TYR A 27 9.96 10.91 4.28
C TYR A 27 11.23 11.70 4.62
N ASN A 28 12.33 11.54 3.87
CA ASN A 28 13.58 12.27 4.15
C ASN A 28 13.75 13.55 3.31
N GLN A 29 13.06 13.67 2.17
CA GLN A 29 13.31 14.74 1.20
C GLN A 29 12.08 15.56 0.84
N LYS A 30 10.89 15.20 1.37
CA LYS A 30 9.61 15.77 0.97
C LYS A 30 8.67 15.96 2.16
N ASP A 31 9.15 16.58 3.23
CA ASP A 31 8.37 16.83 4.47
C ASP A 31 7.01 17.49 4.20
N SER A 32 6.92 18.40 3.21
CA SER A 32 5.67 19.07 2.85
C SER A 32 4.58 18.14 2.29
N LEU A 33 4.94 16.92 1.88
CA LEU A 33 4.01 15.92 1.34
C LEU A 33 3.48 14.97 2.42
N ILE A 34 4.00 15.05 3.64
CA ILE A 34 3.57 14.24 4.78
C ILE A 34 2.72 15.11 5.69
N GLY A 35 1.47 14.72 5.90
CA GLY A 35 0.60 15.34 6.88
C GLY A 35 0.32 14.43 8.08
N PRO A 36 -0.66 14.78 8.93
CA PRO A 36 -0.93 14.06 10.17
C PRO A 36 -1.37 12.60 9.99
N TYR A 37 -1.82 12.20 8.80
CA TYR A 37 -2.29 10.83 8.50
C TYR A 37 -1.38 10.10 7.51
N GLY A 38 -0.11 10.51 7.42
CA GLY A 38 0.86 9.96 6.48
C GLY A 38 0.97 10.81 5.21
N PRO A 39 1.41 10.22 4.08
CA PRO A 39 1.57 10.96 2.84
C PRO A 39 0.21 11.42 2.30
N TYR A 40 0.17 12.61 1.68
CA TYR A 40 -1.00 13.04 0.92
C TYR A 40 -1.20 12.22 -0.35
N ASP A 41 -2.42 12.26 -0.87
CA ASP A 41 -2.93 11.44 -1.96
C ASP A 41 -2.04 11.45 -3.22
N ALA A 42 -1.63 12.62 -3.67
CA ALA A 42 -0.85 12.77 -4.88
C ALA A 42 -0.06 14.09 -4.95
N TYR A 43 1.01 14.09 -5.74
CA TYR A 43 1.80 15.28 -6.03
C TYR A 43 2.40 15.24 -7.44
N SER A 44 2.78 16.40 -7.96
CA SER A 44 3.49 16.57 -9.22
C SER A 44 4.69 17.49 -9.02
N THR A 45 5.89 16.93 -9.17
CA THR A 45 7.12 17.75 -9.11
C THR A 45 7.23 18.68 -10.32
N GLY A 46 6.86 18.20 -11.52
CA GLY A 46 6.95 19.00 -12.74
C GLY A 46 6.02 20.22 -12.74
N ASN A 47 4.85 20.11 -12.10
CA ASN A 47 3.88 21.19 -12.00
C ASN A 47 3.94 21.96 -10.67
N ASN A 48 4.93 21.66 -9.80
CA ASN A 48 5.04 22.17 -8.43
C ASN A 48 3.69 22.13 -7.67
N TRP A 49 3.00 20.99 -7.74
CA TRP A 49 1.64 20.84 -7.23
C TRP A 49 1.54 19.70 -6.25
N TYR A 50 0.79 19.93 -5.18
CA TYR A 50 0.24 18.90 -4.31
C TYR A 50 -1.01 19.48 -3.64
N VAL A 51 -1.90 18.62 -3.16
CA VAL A 51 -3.06 19.04 -2.38
C VAL A 51 -3.04 18.29 -1.06
N PRO A 52 -3.19 18.97 0.10
CA PRO A 52 -3.17 18.33 1.41
C PRO A 52 -4.49 17.58 1.68
N ARG A 53 -4.72 16.50 0.92
CA ARG A 53 -5.91 15.65 0.96
C ARG A 53 -5.53 14.19 1.10
N TYR A 54 -6.47 13.44 1.62
CA TYR A 54 -6.41 11.99 1.76
C TYR A 54 -7.66 11.38 1.17
N LEU A 55 -7.51 10.23 0.54
CA LEU A 55 -8.60 9.36 0.15
C LEU A 55 -8.47 8.06 0.94
N ALA A 56 -9.57 7.59 1.52
CA ALA A 56 -9.54 6.37 2.35
C ALA A 56 -9.05 5.16 1.55
N ILE A 57 -9.43 5.07 0.27
CA ILE A 57 -9.02 3.99 -0.64
C ILE A 57 -7.54 4.03 -1.01
N ASP A 58 -6.88 5.18 -0.90
CA ASP A 58 -5.45 5.31 -1.15
C ASP A 58 -4.64 5.16 0.13
N GLN A 59 -5.15 5.67 1.26
CA GLN A 59 -4.51 5.51 2.57
C GLN A 59 -4.63 4.09 3.12
N GLY A 60 -5.77 3.43 2.95
CA GLY A 60 -6.07 2.13 3.54
C GLY A 60 -5.10 1.01 3.13
N PRO A 61 -4.80 0.86 1.82
CA PRO A 61 -3.87 -0.17 1.36
C PRO A 61 -2.44 0.00 1.88
N ILE A 62 -2.00 1.21 2.23
CA ILE A 62 -0.60 1.46 2.67
C ILE A 62 -0.25 0.66 3.93
N PRO A 63 -0.90 0.85 5.09
CA PRO A 63 -0.60 0.09 6.30
C PRO A 63 -0.96 -1.39 6.15
N VAL A 64 -2.05 -1.73 5.43
CA VAL A 64 -2.45 -3.12 5.19
C VAL A 64 -1.36 -3.90 4.47
N MET A 65 -0.82 -3.34 3.38
CA MET A 65 0.19 -4.02 2.58
C MET A 65 1.57 -3.96 3.21
N ILE A 66 1.89 -2.93 4.00
CA ILE A 66 3.09 -2.93 4.84
C ILE A 66 3.01 -4.06 5.87
N GLU A 67 1.87 -4.24 6.53
CA GLU A 67 1.73 -5.30 7.53
C GLU A 67 1.73 -6.69 6.90
N ASN A 68 1.06 -6.88 5.76
CA ASN A 68 1.15 -8.12 5.00
C ASN A 68 2.59 -8.42 4.54
N HIS A 69 3.37 -7.41 4.18
CA HIS A 69 4.79 -7.61 3.88
C HIS A 69 5.60 -8.05 5.11
N ARG A 70 5.33 -7.46 6.28
CA ARG A 70 6.09 -7.74 7.51
C ARG A 70 5.77 -9.09 8.14
N THR A 71 4.50 -9.46 8.18
CA THR A 71 4.01 -10.61 8.95
C THR A 71 3.02 -11.48 8.19
N GLY A 72 2.41 -10.97 7.12
CA GLY A 72 1.31 -11.65 6.43
C GLY A 72 -0.02 -11.62 7.18
N MET A 73 -0.14 -10.84 8.27
CA MET A 73 -1.26 -10.91 9.22
C MET A 73 -2.66 -10.87 8.56
N LEU A 74 -2.92 -9.95 7.62
CA LEU A 74 -4.26 -9.86 7.03
C LEU A 74 -4.51 -10.94 5.99
N TRP A 75 -3.47 -11.39 5.29
CA TRP A 75 -3.58 -12.57 4.42
C TRP A 75 -3.89 -13.82 5.23
N GLU A 76 -3.18 -14.05 6.35
CA GLU A 76 -3.44 -15.19 7.23
C GLU A 76 -4.86 -15.15 7.81
N LEU A 77 -5.28 -13.98 8.31
CA LEU A 77 -6.62 -13.79 8.85
C LEU A 77 -7.71 -14.06 7.80
N PHE A 78 -7.57 -13.45 6.61
CA PHE A 78 -8.54 -13.63 5.52
C PHE A 78 -8.59 -15.08 5.04
N MET A 79 -7.42 -15.69 4.84
CA MET A 79 -7.29 -17.06 4.34
C MET A 79 -7.65 -18.10 5.40
N THR A 80 -7.85 -17.74 6.68
CA THR A 80 -8.37 -18.66 7.71
C THR A 80 -9.89 -18.89 7.60
N ASN A 81 -10.63 -18.00 6.95
CA ASN A 81 -12.07 -18.13 6.79
C ASN A 81 -12.42 -19.32 5.86
N SER A 82 -13.21 -20.28 6.39
CA SER A 82 -13.64 -21.47 5.64
C SER A 82 -14.51 -21.13 4.42
N GLU A 83 -15.35 -20.09 4.48
CA GLU A 83 -16.19 -19.66 3.35
C GLU A 83 -15.34 -19.13 2.20
N VAL A 84 -14.26 -18.40 2.51
CA VAL A 84 -13.29 -17.91 1.51
C VAL A 84 -12.61 -19.10 0.83
N ARG A 85 -12.12 -20.08 1.61
CA ARG A 85 -11.46 -21.28 1.07
C ARG A 85 -12.40 -22.10 0.17
N LEU A 86 -13.64 -22.33 0.61
CA LEU A 86 -14.65 -23.03 -0.18
C LEU A 86 -14.98 -22.27 -1.47
N GLY A 87 -15.05 -20.94 -1.42
CA GLY A 87 -15.22 -20.09 -2.60
C GLY A 87 -14.07 -20.25 -3.61
N LEU A 88 -12.83 -20.22 -3.14
CA LEU A 88 -11.64 -20.42 -3.97
C LEU A 88 -11.63 -21.82 -4.61
N GLU A 89 -11.93 -22.87 -3.84
CA GLU A 89 -12.03 -24.25 -4.33
C GLU A 89 -13.10 -24.39 -5.42
N LYS A 90 -14.29 -23.83 -5.20
CA LYS A 90 -15.39 -23.85 -6.17
C LYS A 90 -15.02 -23.16 -7.50
N LEU A 91 -14.12 -22.19 -7.45
CA LEU A 91 -13.60 -21.48 -8.62
C LEU A 91 -12.35 -22.14 -9.22
N GLY A 92 -11.87 -23.26 -8.66
CA GLY A 92 -10.71 -24.00 -9.18
C GLY A 92 -9.35 -23.41 -8.82
N PHE A 93 -9.27 -22.53 -7.81
CA PHE A 93 -8.00 -22.00 -7.34
C PHE A 93 -7.25 -23.03 -6.48
N THR A 94 -5.92 -23.05 -6.61
CA THR A 94 -5.01 -23.81 -5.74
C THR A 94 -4.09 -22.86 -4.99
N PHE A 95 -3.92 -23.07 -3.69
CA PHE A 95 -3.00 -22.29 -2.86
C PHE A 95 -2.26 -23.22 -1.90
N THR A 96 -1.02 -22.86 -1.56
CA THR A 96 -0.27 -23.50 -0.50
C THR A 96 -0.59 -22.77 0.81
N PRO A 97 -1.00 -23.47 1.88
CA PRO A 97 -1.15 -22.89 3.20
C PRO A 97 0.16 -22.31 3.74
#